data_AF-A0A7X8A9U1-F1
#
_entry.id   AF-A0A7X8A9U1-F1
#
_cell.length_a   1.000
_cell.length_b   1.000
_cell.length_c   1.000
_cell.angle_alpha   90.00
_cell.angle_beta   90.00
_cell.angle_gamma   90.00
#
_symmetry.space_group_name_H-M   'P 1'
#
loop_
_entity.id
_entity.type
_entity.pdbx_description
1 polymer ?
#
loop_
_entity_poly.entity_id
_entity_poly.type
_entity_poly.pdbx_seq_one_letter_code
_entity_poly.pdbx_strand_id
1 'polypeptide(L)'
;PGLAVAAMEDAVYQCSRFTLQPGDTLFLYTDGVTEATSVAGELFSFPRLITALSGKQHMALTSFIAEIKQDIAFFAKDAPQSDDITMLALRYQGTSSSGGTMS
;
A
#
# COMPACT_ATOMS: atom_id res chain seq x y z
N PRO A 1 -7.72 14.21 -7.87
CA PRO A 1 -7.24 13.26 -8.90
C PRO A 1 -6.35 13.98 -9.93
N GLY A 2 -5.14 13.46 -10.17
CA GLY A 2 -4.22 13.99 -11.19
C GLY A 2 -4.42 13.31 -12.55
N LEU A 3 -3.83 13.87 -13.59
CA LEU A 3 -3.86 13.28 -14.93
C LEU A 3 -3.05 11.98 -14.96
N ALA A 4 -3.51 10.97 -15.72
CA ALA A 4 -2.70 9.79 -16.02
C ALA A 4 -1.39 10.21 -16.70
N VAL A 5 -0.30 9.50 -16.41
CA VAL A 5 1.03 9.84 -16.93
C VAL A 5 1.01 9.80 -18.46
N ALA A 6 1.61 10.82 -19.08
CA ALA A 6 1.71 11.01 -20.53
C ALA A 6 0.39 11.19 -21.30
N ALA A 7 -0.73 11.45 -20.63
CA ALA A 7 -1.99 11.75 -21.32
C ALA A 7 -1.96 13.11 -22.06
N MET A 8 -1.10 14.04 -21.65
CA MET A 8 -0.88 15.33 -22.31
C MET A 8 0.61 15.67 -22.26
N GLU A 9 1.16 16.17 -23.37
CA GLU A 9 2.58 16.49 -23.55
C GLU A 9 3.07 17.56 -22.54
N ASP A 10 2.20 18.52 -22.20
CA ASP A 10 2.49 19.62 -21.27
C ASP A 10 1.87 19.44 -19.87
N ALA A 11 1.57 18.19 -19.48
CA ALA A 11 0.97 17.93 -18.17
C ALA A 11 1.90 18.35 -17.02
N VAL A 12 1.45 19.28 -16.18
CA VAL A 12 2.15 19.66 -14.95
C VAL A 12 1.77 18.70 -13.82
N TYR A 13 2.72 17.86 -13.41
CA TYR A 13 2.52 16.95 -12.28
C TYR A 13 2.82 17.67 -10.97
N GLN A 14 1.92 17.50 -10.00
CA GLN A 14 2.11 18.05 -8.66
C GLN A 14 3.06 17.15 -7.86
N CYS A 15 4.03 17.76 -7.18
CA CYS A 15 4.92 17.07 -6.26
C CYS A 15 4.48 17.32 -4.83
N SER A 16 4.26 16.25 -4.07
CA SER A 16 4.07 16.29 -2.62
C SER A 16 5.32 15.78 -1.93
N ARG A 17 5.67 16.38 -0.78
CA ARG A 17 6.79 15.94 0.05
C ARG A 17 6.31 15.70 1.48
N PHE A 18 6.86 14.66 2.11
CA PHE A 18 6.64 14.34 3.51
C PHE A 18 7.91 13.70 4.08
N THR A 19 8.05 13.76 5.40
CA THR A 19 9.21 13.21 6.12
C THR A 19 8.78 11.96 6.87
N LEU A 20 9.45 10.84 6.60
CA LEU A 20 9.25 9.59 7.33
C LEU A 20 10.09 9.58 8.61
N GLN A 21 9.49 9.15 9.72
CA GLN A 21 10.18 8.84 10.96
C GLN A 21 10.62 7.36 10.99
N PRO A 22 11.68 7.00 11.73
CA PRO A 22 12.05 5.60 11.91
C PRO A 22 10.86 4.79 12.45
N GLY A 23 10.55 3.68 11.79
CA GLY A 23 9.38 2.85 12.06
C GLY A 23 8.18 3.11 11.15
N ASP A 24 8.11 4.29 10.51
CA ASP A 24 7.00 4.60 9.60
C ASP A 24 6.99 3.66 8.40
N THR A 25 5.78 3.28 8.00
CA THR A 25 5.55 2.39 6.85
C THR A 25 4.76 3.14 5.79
N LEU A 26 5.36 3.28 4.60
CA LEU A 26 4.68 3.75 3.39
C LEU A 26 4.09 2.55 2.65
N PHE A 27 2.78 2.58 2.46
CA PHE A 27 2.05 1.57 1.70
C PHE A 27 1.52 2.18 0.40
N LEU A 28 1.89 1.60 -0.74
CA LEU A 28 1.48 2.03 -2.07
C LEU A 28 0.73 0.87 -2.74
N TYR A 29 -0.33 1.20 -3.47
CA TYR A 29 -1.18 0.22 -4.14
C TYR A 29 -1.77 0.78 -5.43
N THR A 30 -2.16 -0.14 -6.34
CA THR A 30 -3.01 0.17 -7.50
C THR A 30 -4.49 0.03 -7.14
N ASP A 31 -5.36 0.69 -7.90
CA ASP A 31 -6.83 0.63 -7.75
C ASP A 31 -7.40 -0.79 -7.76
N GLY A 32 -6.79 -1.75 -8.45
CA GLY A 32 -7.15 -3.17 -8.36
C GLY A 32 -7.27 -3.73 -6.93
N VAL A 33 -6.59 -3.15 -5.93
CA VAL A 33 -6.81 -3.47 -4.50
C VAL A 33 -8.17 -3.02 -4.01
N THR A 34 -8.53 -1.77 -4.28
CA THR A 34 -9.79 -1.17 -3.81
C THR A 34 -10.99 -1.60 -4.66
N GLU A 35 -10.76 -1.99 -5.90
CA GLU A 35 -11.77 -2.45 -6.85
C GLU A 35 -11.99 -3.97 -6.81
N ALA A 36 -11.20 -4.71 -6.05
CA ALA A 36 -11.45 -6.12 -5.77
C ALA A 36 -12.90 -6.30 -5.30
N THR A 37 -13.64 -7.15 -6.00
CA THR A 37 -15.09 -7.25 -5.88
C THR A 37 -15.47 -8.55 -5.19
N SER A 38 -16.44 -8.51 -4.28
CA SER A 38 -17.01 -9.72 -3.67
C SER A 38 -18.02 -10.40 -4.59
N VAL A 39 -18.41 -11.62 -4.26
CA VAL A 39 -19.48 -12.35 -4.99
C VAL A 39 -20.82 -11.59 -5.04
N ALA A 40 -21.05 -10.64 -4.12
CA ALA A 40 -22.23 -9.79 -4.09
C ALA A 40 -22.10 -8.52 -4.95
N GLY A 41 -20.97 -8.30 -5.62
CA GLY A 41 -20.71 -7.09 -6.40
C GLY A 41 -20.23 -5.91 -5.56
N GLU A 42 -19.85 -6.12 -4.30
CA GLU A 42 -19.35 -5.05 -3.43
C GLU A 42 -17.84 -4.87 -3.60
N LEU A 43 -17.37 -3.62 -3.68
CA LEU A 43 -15.94 -3.31 -3.72
C LEU A 43 -15.29 -3.45 -2.34
N PHE A 44 -14.02 -3.89 -2.31
CA PHE A 44 -13.22 -3.90 -1.09
C PHE A 44 -13.09 -2.48 -0.53
N SER A 45 -12.89 -1.49 -1.41
CA SER A 45 -12.92 -0.06 -1.12
C SER A 45 -11.86 0.43 -0.14
N PHE A 46 -11.67 1.75 -0.08
CA PHE A 46 -10.70 2.38 0.80
C PHE A 46 -10.96 2.15 2.30
N PRO A 47 -12.20 2.21 2.83
CA PRO A 47 -12.48 1.93 4.24
C PRO A 47 -12.05 0.53 4.72
N ARG A 48 -12.25 -0.53 3.91
CA ARG A 48 -11.80 -1.88 4.30
C ARG A 48 -10.30 -1.99 4.21
N LEU A 49 -9.67 -1.33 3.23
CA LEU A 49 -8.21 -1.25 3.17
C LEU A 49 -7.62 -0.60 4.43
N ILE A 50 -8.18 0.51 4.91
CA ILE A 50 -7.74 1.13 6.18
C ILE A 50 -7.90 0.16 7.35
N THR A 51 -9.02 -0.56 7.42
CA THR A 51 -9.23 -1.59 8.45
C THR A 51 -8.19 -2.70 8.35
N ALA A 52 -7.89 -3.17 7.13
CA ALA A 52 -6.90 -4.21 6.88
C ALA A 52 -5.47 -3.75 7.21
N LEU A 53 -5.14 -2.47 7.07
CA LEU A 53 -3.83 -1.93 7.44
C LEU A 53 -3.67 -1.69 8.95
N SER A 54 -4.79 -1.52 9.67
CA SER A 54 -4.80 -1.09 11.06
C SER A 54 -4.26 -2.17 12.01
N GLY A 55 -3.48 -1.74 13.02
CA GLY A 55 -2.94 -2.63 14.07
C GLY A 55 -1.78 -3.54 13.65
N LYS A 56 -1.37 -3.52 12.39
CA LYS A 56 -0.33 -4.42 11.84
C LYS A 56 1.08 -3.79 11.77
N GLN A 57 1.29 -2.64 12.41
CA GLN A 57 2.47 -1.79 12.29
C GLN A 57 3.78 -2.47 12.74
N HIS A 58 3.69 -3.40 13.70
CA HIS A 58 4.86 -4.09 14.26
C HIS A 58 5.26 -5.36 13.49
N MET A 59 4.43 -5.80 12.54
CA MET A 59 4.69 -7.03 11.80
C MET A 59 5.88 -6.87 10.85
N ALA A 60 6.52 -8.00 10.52
CA ALA A 60 7.45 -8.06 9.40
C ALA A 60 6.72 -7.68 8.10
N LEU A 61 7.36 -6.90 7.21
CA LEU A 61 6.71 -6.39 6.01
C LEU A 61 6.20 -7.49 5.06
N THR A 62 6.89 -8.62 5.01
CA THR A 62 6.46 -9.78 4.22
C THR A 62 5.14 -10.36 4.74
N SER A 63 5.02 -10.55 6.06
CA SER A 63 3.77 -10.98 6.70
C SER A 63 2.67 -9.93 6.57
N PHE A 64 3.02 -8.65 6.71
CA PHE A 64 2.08 -7.54 6.54
C PHE A 64 1.42 -7.53 5.15
N ILE A 65 2.22 -7.62 4.08
CA ILE A 65 1.71 -7.70 2.70
C ILE A 65 0.91 -8.99 2.47
N ALA A 66 1.37 -10.12 3.02
CA ALA A 66 0.68 -11.40 2.86
C ALA A 66 -0.71 -11.39 3.53
N GLU A 67 -0.84 -10.81 4.72
CA GLU A 67 -2.13 -10.71 5.40
C GLU A 67 -3.11 -9.79 4.66
N ILE A 68 -2.66 -8.65 4.14
CA ILE A 68 -3.54 -7.77 3.34
C ILE A 68 -4.01 -8.51 2.07
N LYS A 69 -3.11 -9.25 1.41
CA LYS A 69 -3.48 -10.08 0.26
C LYS A 69 -4.52 -11.13 0.65
N GLN A 70 -4.39 -11.74 1.82
CA GLN A 70 -5.33 -12.72 2.34
C GLN A 70 -6.69 -12.08 2.69
N ASP A 71 -6.70 -10.88 3.30
CA ASP A 71 -7.93 -10.13 3.60
C ASP A 71 -8.71 -9.81 2.31
N ILE A 72 -8.01 -9.39 1.25
CA ILE A 72 -8.62 -9.14 -0.08
C ILE A 72 -9.16 -10.45 -0.68
N ALA A 73 -8.36 -11.53 -0.67
CA ALA A 73 -8.79 -12.82 -1.20
C ALA A 73 -9.99 -13.40 -0.43
N PHE A 74 -10.03 -13.25 0.88
CA PHE A 74 -11.14 -13.69 1.72
C PHE A 74 -12.42 -12.89 1.44
N PHE A 75 -12.29 -11.59 1.17
CA PHE A 75 -13.41 -10.74 0.78
C PHE A 75 -13.95 -11.08 -0.61
N ALA A 76 -13.05 -11.24 -1.59
CA ALA A 76 -13.42 -11.55 -2.98
C ALA A 76 -13.97 -12.98 -3.12
N LYS A 77 -13.43 -13.93 -2.35
CA LYS A 77 -13.71 -15.38 -2.47
C LYS A 77 -13.44 -15.85 -3.90
N ASP A 78 -14.45 -16.44 -4.54
CA ASP A 78 -14.39 -16.97 -5.90
C ASP A 78 -14.83 -15.94 -6.96
N ALA A 79 -15.06 -14.68 -6.55
CA ALA A 79 -15.39 -13.63 -7.51
C ALA A 79 -14.19 -13.41 -8.45
N PRO A 80 -14.44 -13.27 -9.77
CA PRO A 80 -13.38 -12.97 -10.71
C PRO A 80 -12.79 -11.60 -10.38
N GLN A 81 -11.46 -11.52 -10.41
CA GLN A 81 -10.75 -10.27 -10.22
C GLN A 81 -10.95 -9.39 -11.46
N SER A 82 -11.27 -8.12 -11.25
CA SER A 82 -11.56 -7.16 -12.32
C SER A 82 -10.31 -6.51 -12.92
N ASP A 83 -9.24 -6.37 -12.13
CA ASP A 83 -7.98 -5.70 -12.51
C ASP A 83 -6.78 -6.23 -11.71
N ASP A 84 -5.56 -5.93 -12.15
CA ASP A 84 -4.32 -6.38 -11.50
C ASP A 84 -4.10 -5.75 -10.12
N ILE A 85 -3.81 -6.59 -9.12
CA ILE A 85 -3.47 -6.14 -7.76
C ILE A 85 -1.96 -6.00 -7.63
N THR A 86 -1.49 -4.77 -7.37
CA THR A 86 -0.11 -4.50 -7.00
C THR A 86 -0.06 -3.78 -5.65
N MET A 87 0.83 -4.23 -4.77
CA MET A 87 1.07 -3.64 -3.44
C MET A 87 2.56 -3.54 -3.15
N LEU A 88 2.98 -2.43 -2.54
CA LEU A 88 4.34 -2.20 -2.06
C LEU A 88 4.29 -1.65 -0.64
N ALA A 89 5.05 -2.27 0.27
CA ALA A 89 5.28 -1.74 1.60
C ALA A 89 6.77 -1.42 1.81
N LEU A 90 7.05 -0.22 2.27
CA LEU A 90 8.39 0.24 2.63
C LEU A 90 8.37 0.70 4.09
N ARG A 91 9.28 0.19 4.92
CA ARG A 91 9.48 0.68 6.29
C ARG A 91 10.79 1.42 6.39
N TYR A 92 10.72 2.66 6.82
CA TYR A 92 11.92 3.45 7.06
C TYR A 92 12.55 3.05 8.40
N GLN A 93 13.81 2.63 8.40
CA GLN A 93 14.50 2.20 9.62
C GLN A 93 15.28 3.32 10.31
N GLY A 94 15.25 4.54 9.77
CA GLY A 94 16.15 5.60 10.19
C GLY A 94 17.57 5.41 9.64
N THR A 95 18.43 6.37 9.93
CA THR A 95 19.87 6.23 9.75
C THR A 95 20.46 5.59 11.01
N SER A 96 21.03 4.39 10.90
CA SER A 96 21.84 3.86 11.99
C SER A 96 23.04 4.78 12.20
N SER A 97 23.10 5.48 13.33
CA SER A 97 24.34 6.12 13.78
C SER A 97 25.29 5.02 14.24
N SER A 98 26.00 4.37 13.32
CA SER A 98 27.21 3.62 13.66
C SER A 98 28.30 4.63 13.98
N GLY A 99 28.19 5.24 15.16
CA GLY A 99 29.30 5.95 15.78
C GLY A 99 30.37 4.91 16.09
N GLY A 100 31.39 4.83 15.24
CA GLY A 100 32.60 4.08 15.54
C GLY A 100 33.25 4.70 16.77
N THR A 101 33.05 4.08 17.93
CA THR A 101 33.95 4.29 19.05
C THR A 101 35.27 3.62 18.67
N MET A 102 36.19 4.40 18.10
CA MET A 102 37.59 4.04 18.18
C MET A 102 37.99 4.14 19.65
N SER A 103 38.24 2.99 20.26
CA SER A 103 39.08 2.84 21.44
C SER A 103 40.29 2.02 21.09
#